data_AF-A0A7S0QL49-F1
#
_entry.id   AF-A0A7S0QL49-F1
#
_cell.length_a   1.000
_cell.length_b   1.000
_cell.length_c   1.000
_cell.angle_alpha   90.00
_cell.angle_beta   90.00
_cell.angle_gamma   90.00
#
_symmetry.space_group_name_H-M   'P 1'
#
loop_
_entity.id
_entity.type
_entity.pdbx_description
1 polymer ?
#
loop_
_entity_poly.entity_id
_entity_poly.type
_entity_poly.pdbx_seq_one_letter_code
_entity_poly.pdbx_strand_id
1 'polypeptide(L)'
;MSATVFFLSRPNTSNVEMEAYTPKEKLSRMVKEFAINGASMTVREMESKLDQWRHDPATLLDLPEDARSQMLANMDNSVSSLTSKSTVSLASDVSLCAKKDVILAKFDALLKRLVGEELALNISHDKVDAEFKAAQEAWLDSESEYRLTIAREEEAKEGATYAQQQYEKYDTAFTAAGTAHDTMARESAEELAALQGEFELIKDIMRTIGVLQDNATSAAAEAFVPPPTLKAKIDALRHMALKTKTGGSMLAALGTKLAGFTEANEVATILKQMLQDISERMRVLRGMAAQSGATVDTLHEKLIEWQTKLVDLSDAKDKARAAAQAADLERQALAGTKKVAHATALNEHSAYKLTITPYLKEIDVIQLVKRKITDRCA
;
A
#
# COMPACT_ATOMS: atom_id res chain seq x y z
N MET A 1 75.36 56.33 11.57
CA MET A 1 75.29 55.39 12.71
C MET A 1 75.19 53.99 12.12
N SER A 2 76.24 53.49 11.47
CA SER A 2 77.30 52.61 12.00
C SER A 2 76.83 51.51 12.94
N ALA A 3 77.05 50.29 12.45
CA ALA A 3 76.80 48.99 13.05
C ALA A 3 77.71 48.69 14.25
N THR A 4 77.21 47.86 15.16
CA THR A 4 78.06 46.96 15.96
C THR A 4 77.36 45.63 16.18
N VAL A 5 77.93 44.60 15.56
CA VAL A 5 77.71 43.18 15.83
C VAL A 5 78.34 42.83 17.18
N PHE A 6 77.59 42.15 18.06
CA PHE A 6 78.17 41.43 19.19
C PHE A 6 77.82 39.94 19.05
N PHE A 7 78.83 39.17 18.62
CA PHE A 7 78.96 37.75 18.93
C PHE A 7 79.24 37.63 20.42
N LEU A 8 78.59 36.69 21.11
CA LEU A 8 79.18 35.94 22.23
C LEU A 8 78.30 34.73 22.60
N SER A 9 78.85 33.57 22.26
CA SER A 9 78.91 32.32 23.03
C SER A 9 77.62 31.58 23.45
N ARG A 10 77.41 30.42 22.82
CA ARG A 10 76.63 29.30 23.39
C ARG A 10 77.24 28.84 24.72
N PRO A 11 76.40 28.44 25.70
CA PRO A 11 76.72 27.32 26.57
C PRO A 11 75.85 26.11 26.18
N ASN A 12 76.59 25.09 25.77
CA ASN A 12 76.37 23.66 25.88
C ASN A 12 75.05 23.16 26.49
N THR A 13 74.40 22.33 25.68
CA THR A 13 73.46 21.26 26.01
C THR A 13 73.76 20.53 27.33
N SER A 14 72.77 20.45 28.22
CA SER A 14 72.54 19.24 29.01
C SER A 14 71.24 18.62 28.50
N ASN A 15 71.39 17.42 27.96
CA ASN A 15 70.34 16.63 27.33
C ASN A 15 69.22 16.30 28.32
N VAL A 16 68.01 16.81 28.06
CA VAL A 16 66.79 16.07 28.38
C VAL A 16 66.33 15.51 27.05
N GLU A 17 66.84 14.33 26.73
CA GLU A 17 66.26 13.50 25.67
C GLU A 17 64.80 13.22 26.04
N MET A 18 63.88 13.94 25.42
CA MET A 18 62.55 13.38 25.17
C MET A 18 62.75 12.30 24.10
N GLU A 19 63.27 11.14 24.52
CA GLU A 19 63.24 9.93 23.69
C GLU A 19 61.76 9.67 23.36
N ALA A 20 61.40 9.92 22.11
CA ALA A 20 60.13 9.50 21.54
C ALA A 20 60.17 7.97 21.45
N TYR A 21 59.93 7.31 22.58
CA TYR A 21 59.90 5.85 22.64
C TYR A 21 58.83 5.33 21.70
N THR A 22 59.22 4.41 20.84
CA THR A 22 58.28 3.69 20.00
C THR A 22 57.32 2.88 20.89
N PRO A 23 56.08 2.60 20.44
CA PRO A 23 55.11 1.84 21.23
C PRO A 23 55.65 0.48 21.71
N LYS A 24 56.56 -0.13 20.93
CA LYS A 24 57.25 -1.38 21.23
C LYS A 24 58.27 -1.26 22.38
N GLU A 25 58.97 -0.14 22.48
CA GLU A 25 59.95 0.12 23.54
C GLU A 25 59.27 0.42 24.88
N LYS A 26 58.17 1.19 24.84
CA LYS A 26 57.33 1.44 26.03
C LYS A 26 56.74 0.14 26.60
N LEU A 27 56.21 -0.72 25.71
CA LEU A 27 55.71 -2.04 26.09
C LEU A 27 56.82 -2.92 26.70
N SER A 28 58.00 -2.98 26.05
CA SER A 28 59.14 -3.76 26.54
C SER A 28 59.62 -3.32 27.92
N ARG A 29 59.58 -2.00 28.19
CA ARG A 29 59.91 -1.42 29.49
C ARG A 29 58.89 -1.80 30.57
N MET A 30 57.60 -1.68 30.27
CA MET A 30 56.53 -2.07 31.20
C MET A 30 56.63 -3.57 31.56
N VAL A 31 56.85 -4.42 30.57
CA VAL A 31 57.06 -5.86 30.78
C VAL A 31 58.27 -6.14 31.67
N LYS A 32 59.39 -5.43 31.45
CA LYS A 32 60.60 -5.55 32.28
C LYS A 32 60.34 -5.08 33.71
N GLU A 33 59.56 -4.03 33.90
CA GLU A 33 59.20 -3.53 35.21
C GLU A 33 58.28 -4.49 35.97
N PHE A 34 57.30 -5.10 35.30
CA PHE A 34 56.46 -6.15 35.89
C PHE A 34 57.25 -7.41 36.22
N ALA A 35 58.24 -7.76 35.41
CA ALA A 35 59.13 -8.89 35.71
C ALA A 35 59.98 -8.63 36.97
N ILE A 36 60.56 -7.44 37.11
CA ILE A 36 61.47 -7.13 38.22
C ILE A 36 60.71 -6.83 39.52
N ASN A 37 59.64 -6.03 39.45
CA ASN A 37 58.95 -5.47 40.61
C ASN A 37 57.57 -6.11 40.86
N GLY A 38 57.11 -7.04 40.02
CA GLY A 38 55.74 -7.54 40.07
C GLY A 38 55.38 -8.25 41.38
N ALA A 39 56.35 -8.83 42.09
CA ALA A 39 56.10 -9.46 43.38
C ALA A 39 55.82 -8.45 44.51
N SER A 40 56.45 -7.27 44.44
CA SER A 40 56.28 -6.18 45.42
C SER A 40 55.13 -5.24 45.08
N MET A 41 54.70 -5.20 43.82
CA MET A 41 53.57 -4.40 43.39
C MET A 41 52.22 -5.04 43.77
N THR A 42 51.28 -4.22 44.20
CA THR A 42 49.87 -4.62 44.35
C THR A 42 49.21 -4.78 42.98
N VAL A 43 48.10 -5.54 42.93
CA VAL A 43 47.33 -5.72 41.67
C VAL A 43 46.86 -4.36 41.14
N ARG A 44 46.48 -3.43 42.03
CA ARG A 44 46.05 -2.08 41.68
C ARG A 44 47.16 -1.21 41.07
N GLU A 45 48.41 -1.41 41.51
CA GLU A 45 49.57 -0.71 40.92
C GLU A 45 49.93 -1.29 39.54
N MET A 46 49.76 -2.59 39.34
CA MET A 46 49.91 -3.21 38.02
C MET A 46 48.83 -2.72 37.05
N GLU A 47 47.57 -2.67 37.50
CA GLU A 47 46.45 -2.08 36.75
C GLU A 47 46.74 -0.62 36.40
N SER A 48 47.18 0.20 37.35
CA SER A 48 47.49 1.61 37.09
C SER A 48 48.61 1.81 36.04
N LYS A 49 49.62 0.95 36.01
CA LYS A 49 50.66 1.01 34.98
C LYS A 49 50.16 0.55 33.61
N LEU A 50 49.27 -0.44 33.60
CA LEU A 50 48.58 -0.88 32.39
C LEU A 50 47.67 0.23 31.85
N ASP A 51 46.93 0.92 32.72
CA ASP A 51 46.10 2.08 32.40
C ASP A 51 46.93 3.26 31.86
N GLN A 52 48.10 3.53 32.44
CA GLN A 52 49.01 4.56 31.93
C GLN A 52 49.53 4.23 30.53
N TRP A 53 49.80 2.95 30.26
CA TRP A 53 50.18 2.48 28.93
C TRP A 53 49.01 2.53 27.93
N ARG A 54 47.79 2.24 28.40
CA ARG A 54 46.54 2.29 27.63
C ARG A 54 46.19 3.71 27.15
N HIS A 55 46.36 4.71 28.01
CA HIS A 55 46.00 6.10 27.73
C HIS A 55 47.13 6.93 27.12
N ASP A 56 48.25 6.30 26.74
CA ASP A 56 49.36 6.96 26.07
C ASP A 56 49.01 7.21 24.59
N PRO A 57 48.99 8.46 24.10
CA PRO A 57 48.65 8.76 22.71
C PRO A 57 49.56 8.04 21.71
N ALA A 58 50.81 7.70 22.08
CA ALA A 58 51.71 6.95 21.21
C ALA A 58 51.27 5.49 20.98
N THR A 59 50.54 4.88 21.93
CA THR A 59 50.05 3.48 21.81
C THR A 59 48.65 3.39 21.21
N LEU A 60 47.92 4.52 21.18
CA LEU A 60 46.54 4.68 20.71
C LEU A 60 46.41 5.17 19.26
N LEU A 61 47.36 5.98 18.76
CA LEU A 61 47.19 6.76 17.51
C LEU A 61 47.85 6.20 16.24
N ASP A 62 48.63 5.11 16.27
CA ASP A 62 49.28 4.55 15.07
C ASP A 62 48.49 3.37 14.45
N LEU A 63 47.27 3.62 13.96
CA LEU A 63 46.58 2.69 13.06
C LEU A 63 46.01 3.43 11.84
N PRO A 64 46.60 3.30 10.64
CA PRO A 64 45.97 3.77 9.40
C PRO A 64 44.66 3.01 9.15
N GLU A 65 43.64 3.70 8.63
CA GLU A 65 42.26 3.18 8.49
C GLU A 65 42.18 1.87 7.70
N ASP A 66 43.06 1.67 6.71
CA ASP A 66 43.08 0.50 5.83
C ASP A 66 43.68 -0.77 6.48
N ALA A 67 44.30 -0.66 7.65
CA ALA A 67 44.91 -1.80 8.35
C ALA A 67 43.96 -2.52 9.33
N ARG A 68 42.76 -1.98 9.58
CA ARG A 68 41.81 -2.49 10.59
C ARG A 68 41.23 -3.86 10.27
N SER A 69 41.12 -4.23 8.99
CA SER A 69 40.59 -5.53 8.53
C SER A 69 41.68 -6.59 8.27
N GLN A 70 42.96 -6.22 8.33
CA GLN A 70 44.08 -7.16 8.14
C GLN A 70 44.68 -7.66 9.47
N MET A 71 44.15 -7.22 10.62
CA MET A 71 44.76 -7.49 11.94
C MET A 71 44.58 -8.91 12.47
N LEU A 72 43.56 -9.67 12.03
CA LEU A 72 43.51 -11.10 12.34
C LEU A 72 44.63 -11.87 11.62
N ALA A 73 44.99 -11.45 10.40
CA ALA A 73 46.07 -12.08 9.61
C ALA A 73 47.47 -11.54 9.98
N ASN A 74 47.58 -10.28 10.42
CA ASN A 74 48.84 -9.66 10.83
C ASN A 74 49.14 -9.80 12.34
N MET A 75 48.21 -10.29 13.17
CA MET A 75 48.51 -10.67 14.55
C MET A 75 49.47 -11.87 14.60
N ASP A 76 49.27 -12.89 13.77
CA ASP A 76 50.20 -14.02 13.65
C ASP A 76 51.61 -13.57 13.21
N ASN A 77 51.69 -12.58 12.31
CA ASN A 77 52.96 -12.03 11.84
C ASN A 77 53.61 -11.02 12.83
N SER A 78 52.83 -10.25 13.59
CA SER A 78 53.37 -9.30 14.58
C SER A 78 53.82 -9.99 15.87
N VAL A 79 53.13 -11.07 16.29
CA VAL A 79 53.57 -11.98 17.34
C VAL A 79 54.82 -12.74 16.88
N SER A 80 54.88 -13.18 15.61
CA SER A 80 56.11 -13.76 15.02
C SER A 80 57.26 -12.75 14.85
N SER A 81 56.96 -11.45 14.79
CA SER A 81 57.98 -10.38 14.80
C SER A 81 58.47 -10.05 16.22
N LEU A 82 57.60 -10.19 17.23
CA LEU A 82 57.94 -10.12 18.65
C LEU A 82 58.75 -11.33 19.12
N THR A 83 58.59 -12.51 18.50
CA THR A 83 59.42 -13.69 18.77
C THR A 83 60.80 -13.62 18.10
N SER A 84 60.97 -12.86 17.02
CA SER A 84 62.21 -12.87 16.24
C SER A 84 63.22 -11.75 16.59
N LYS A 85 62.82 -10.62 17.20
CA LYS A 85 63.78 -9.55 17.55
C LYS A 85 63.49 -8.67 18.77
N SER A 86 62.38 -8.86 19.49
CA SER A 86 62.18 -8.17 20.77
C SER A 86 62.66 -9.06 21.92
N THR A 87 63.98 -9.04 22.12
CA THR A 87 64.62 -9.58 23.32
C THR A 87 64.17 -8.76 24.53
N VAL A 88 63.01 -9.09 25.10
CA VAL A 88 62.76 -8.81 26.51
C VAL A 88 63.75 -9.68 27.27
N SER A 89 64.98 -9.17 27.42
CA SER A 89 66.01 -9.76 28.27
C SER A 89 65.59 -9.48 29.70
N LEU A 90 64.83 -10.42 30.29
CA LEU A 90 64.67 -10.46 31.74
C LEU A 90 66.07 -10.75 32.30
N ALA A 91 66.60 -9.84 33.11
CA ALA A 91 67.90 -10.02 33.74
C ALA A 91 67.91 -11.34 34.54
N SER A 92 69.09 -11.98 34.59
CA SER A 92 69.33 -13.30 35.17
C SER A 92 69.24 -13.31 36.71
N ASP A 93 68.11 -12.88 37.26
CA ASP A 93 67.91 -12.83 38.69
C ASP A 93 67.24 -14.12 39.17
N VAL A 94 67.98 -14.90 39.96
CA VAL A 94 67.52 -16.07 40.72
C VAL A 94 66.25 -15.76 41.56
N SER A 95 66.01 -14.47 41.85
CA SER A 95 64.83 -13.99 42.57
C SER A 95 63.52 -13.99 41.75
N LEU A 96 63.58 -14.00 40.41
CA LEU A 96 62.41 -14.05 39.54
C LEU A 96 61.68 -15.39 39.68
N CYS A 97 62.43 -16.50 39.61
CA CYS A 97 61.84 -17.84 39.69
C CYS A 97 61.34 -18.17 41.10
N ALA A 98 61.95 -17.61 42.14
CA ALA A 98 61.43 -17.71 43.52
C ALA A 98 60.10 -16.97 43.74
N LYS A 99 59.79 -15.95 42.92
CA LYS A 99 58.59 -15.11 43.02
C LYS A 99 57.56 -15.40 41.92
N LYS A 100 57.82 -16.40 41.08
CA LYS A 100 57.02 -16.79 39.91
C LYS A 100 55.53 -16.94 40.24
N ASP A 101 55.19 -17.76 41.23
CA ASP A 101 53.80 -18.11 41.53
C ASP A 101 52.98 -16.90 41.99
N VAL A 102 53.61 -15.99 42.74
CA VAL A 102 52.97 -14.74 43.20
C VAL A 102 52.71 -13.80 42.02
N ILE A 103 53.65 -13.70 41.07
CA ILE A 103 53.52 -12.86 39.88
C ILE A 103 52.45 -13.44 38.93
N LEU A 104 52.47 -14.76 38.71
CA LEU A 104 51.48 -15.45 37.88
C LEU A 104 50.07 -15.32 38.46
N ALA A 105 49.89 -15.47 39.77
CA ALA A 105 48.60 -15.30 40.43
C ALA A 105 48.03 -13.87 40.29
N LYS A 106 48.88 -12.83 40.32
CA LYS A 106 48.46 -11.44 40.08
C LYS A 106 48.07 -11.22 38.62
N PHE A 107 48.81 -11.79 37.67
CA PHE A 107 48.43 -11.76 36.26
C PHE A 107 47.15 -12.54 35.97
N ASP A 108 46.88 -13.64 36.68
CA ASP A 108 45.63 -14.38 36.58
C ASP A 108 44.44 -13.58 37.09
N ALA A 109 44.59 -12.87 38.22
CA ALA A 109 43.57 -11.98 38.74
C ALA A 109 43.26 -10.83 37.75
N LEU A 110 44.31 -10.27 37.15
CA LEU A 110 44.19 -9.17 36.20
C LEU A 110 43.60 -9.62 34.85
N LEU A 111 43.99 -10.78 34.33
CA LEU A 111 43.38 -11.40 33.15
C LEU A 111 41.89 -11.68 33.37
N LYS A 112 41.51 -12.22 34.53
CA LYS A 112 40.11 -12.50 34.85
C LYS A 112 39.25 -11.23 34.80
N ARG A 113 39.80 -10.09 35.25
CA ARG A 113 39.11 -8.80 35.21
C ARG A 113 39.00 -8.27 33.78
N LEU A 114 40.11 -8.24 33.03
CA LEU A 114 40.11 -7.74 31.65
C LEU A 114 39.20 -8.56 30.72
N VAL A 115 39.21 -9.89 30.83
CA VAL A 115 38.30 -10.77 30.08
C VAL A 115 36.84 -10.56 30.49
N GLY A 116 36.58 -10.29 31.77
CA GLY A 116 35.24 -9.96 32.25
C GLY A 116 34.72 -8.63 31.69
N GLU A 117 35.57 -7.60 31.64
CA GLU A 117 35.25 -6.28 31.08
C GLU A 117 35.09 -6.34 29.55
N GLU A 118 35.93 -7.09 28.84
CA GLU A 118 35.80 -7.39 27.41
C GLU A 118 34.46 -8.06 27.10
N LEU A 119 34.12 -9.14 27.83
CA LEU A 119 32.87 -9.86 27.65
C LEU A 119 31.66 -8.96 27.91
N ALA A 120 31.71 -8.12 28.95
CA ALA A 120 30.64 -7.18 29.26
C ALA A 120 30.43 -6.16 28.13
N LEU A 121 31.51 -5.64 27.55
CA LEU A 121 31.47 -4.74 26.39
C LEU A 121 30.87 -5.44 25.16
N ASN A 122 31.27 -6.69 24.90
CA ASN A 122 30.75 -7.46 23.77
C ASN A 122 29.25 -7.72 23.92
N ILE A 123 28.80 -8.12 25.11
CA ILE A 123 27.38 -8.32 25.42
C ILE A 123 26.59 -7.02 25.24
N SER A 124 27.13 -5.87 25.69
CA SER A 124 26.45 -4.59 25.52
C SER A 124 26.34 -4.16 24.05
N HIS A 125 27.40 -4.38 23.26
CA HIS A 125 27.41 -4.07 21.83
C HIS A 125 26.43 -4.97 21.07
N ASP A 126 26.48 -6.29 21.30
CA ASP A 126 25.55 -7.26 20.70
C ASP A 126 24.09 -6.94 21.03
N LYS A 127 23.82 -6.49 22.28
CA LYS A 127 22.48 -6.09 22.70
C LYS A 127 21.96 -4.89 21.91
N VAL A 128 22.77 -3.83 21.78
CA VAL A 128 22.36 -2.62 21.05
C VAL A 128 22.19 -2.91 19.56
N ASP A 129 23.07 -3.72 18.98
CA ASP A 129 22.93 -4.16 17.58
C ASP A 129 21.66 -5.00 17.38
N ALA A 130 21.31 -5.88 18.33
CA ALA A 130 20.07 -6.64 18.30
C ALA A 130 18.83 -5.74 18.41
N GLU A 131 18.85 -4.73 19.29
CA GLU A 131 17.77 -3.74 19.42
C GLU A 131 17.57 -2.95 18.11
N PHE A 132 18.66 -2.55 17.45
CA PHE A 132 18.59 -1.91 16.14
C PHE A 132 17.99 -2.83 15.07
N LYS A 133 18.43 -4.09 14.98
CA LYS A 133 17.88 -5.06 14.03
C LYS A 133 16.39 -5.29 14.25
N ALA A 134 15.95 -5.46 15.49
CA ALA A 134 14.54 -5.62 15.83
C ALA A 134 13.71 -4.38 15.42
N ALA A 135 14.22 -3.17 15.67
CA ALA A 135 13.55 -1.94 15.23
C ALA A 135 13.51 -1.80 13.70
N GLN A 136 14.54 -2.29 13.00
CA GLN A 136 14.59 -2.31 11.54
C GLN A 136 13.57 -3.29 10.95
N GLU A 137 13.50 -4.51 11.48
CA GLU A 137 12.54 -5.55 11.08
C GLU A 137 11.10 -5.07 11.29
N ALA A 138 10.78 -4.55 12.48
CA ALA A 138 9.45 -4.00 12.76
C ALA A 138 9.05 -2.88 11.79
N TRP A 139 10.00 -2.00 11.44
CA TRP A 139 9.74 -0.97 10.44
C TRP A 139 9.51 -1.55 9.03
N LEU A 140 10.28 -2.56 8.62
CA LEU A 140 10.10 -3.22 7.32
C LEU A 140 8.75 -3.92 7.21
N ASP A 141 8.31 -4.59 8.28
CA ASP A 141 6.99 -5.22 8.36
C ASP A 141 5.88 -4.16 8.22
N SER A 142 6.00 -3.04 8.94
CA SER A 142 5.04 -1.93 8.84
C SER A 142 5.02 -1.27 7.45
N GLU A 143 6.16 -1.17 6.76
CA GLU A 143 6.25 -0.63 5.40
C GLU A 143 5.60 -1.59 4.39
N SER A 144 5.73 -2.91 4.60
CA SER A 144 5.03 -3.91 3.80
C SER A 144 3.51 -3.81 3.97
N GLU A 145 3.03 -3.74 5.22
CA GLU A 145 1.60 -3.59 5.51
C GLU A 145 1.06 -2.28 4.93
N TYR A 146 1.78 -1.17 5.10
CA TYR A 146 1.41 0.12 4.52
C TYR A 146 1.22 0.05 3.00
N ARG A 147 2.15 -0.56 2.26
CA ARG A 147 2.02 -0.73 0.80
C ARG A 147 0.78 -1.52 0.42
N LEU A 148 0.51 -2.58 1.16
CA LEU A 148 -0.65 -3.42 0.95
C LEU A 148 -1.96 -2.67 1.28
N THR A 149 -1.97 -1.83 2.32
CA THR A 149 -3.13 -0.97 2.62
C THR A 149 -3.37 0.11 1.59
N ILE A 150 -2.32 0.71 1.00
CA ILE A 150 -2.46 1.66 -0.12
C ILE A 150 -3.08 0.98 -1.34
N ALA A 151 -2.61 -0.22 -1.69
CA ALA A 151 -3.16 -0.96 -2.82
C ALA A 151 -4.66 -1.22 -2.61
N ARG A 152 -5.05 -1.63 -1.39
CA ARG A 152 -6.46 -1.80 -1.00
C ARG A 152 -7.26 -0.50 -1.04
N GLU A 153 -6.67 0.64 -0.65
CA GLU A 153 -7.32 1.96 -0.75
C GLU A 153 -7.61 2.33 -2.21
N GLU A 154 -6.65 2.16 -3.11
CA GLU A 154 -6.85 2.44 -4.53
C GLU A 154 -7.86 1.47 -5.16
N GLU A 155 -7.82 0.17 -4.86
CA GLU A 155 -8.83 -0.79 -5.30
C GLU A 155 -10.24 -0.41 -4.82
N ALA A 156 -10.39 -0.01 -3.56
CA ALA A 156 -11.67 0.41 -3.00
C ALA A 156 -12.18 1.72 -3.65
N LYS A 157 -11.26 2.65 -3.95
CA LYS A 157 -11.57 3.91 -4.64
C LYS A 157 -12.01 3.65 -6.09
N GLU A 158 -11.34 2.78 -6.82
CA GLU A 158 -11.76 2.34 -8.16
C GLU A 158 -13.14 1.67 -8.12
N GLY A 159 -13.39 0.81 -7.12
CA GLY A 159 -14.69 0.18 -6.88
C GLY A 159 -15.80 1.20 -6.65
N ALA A 160 -15.57 2.20 -5.79
CA ALA A 160 -16.53 3.27 -5.52
C ALA A 160 -16.80 4.13 -6.77
N THR A 161 -15.76 4.49 -7.52
CA THR A 161 -15.91 5.24 -8.79
C THR A 161 -16.69 4.43 -9.83
N TYR A 162 -16.43 3.13 -9.94
CA TYR A 162 -17.18 2.26 -10.85
C TYR A 162 -18.67 2.21 -10.47
N ALA A 163 -18.98 2.04 -9.17
CA ALA A 163 -20.35 2.04 -8.69
C ALA A 163 -21.07 3.37 -8.96
N GLN A 164 -20.38 4.49 -8.77
CA GLN A 164 -20.90 5.82 -9.08
C GLN A 164 -21.27 5.94 -10.57
N GLN A 165 -20.37 5.52 -11.46
CA GLN A 165 -20.61 5.54 -12.91
C GLN A 165 -21.79 4.64 -13.31
N GLN A 166 -21.93 3.46 -12.69
CA GLN A 166 -23.08 2.61 -12.95
C GLN A 166 -24.38 3.24 -12.44
N TYR A 167 -24.37 3.82 -11.24
CA TYR A 167 -25.53 4.55 -10.71
C TYR A 167 -25.96 5.67 -11.66
N GLU A 168 -25.04 6.55 -12.08
CA GLU A 168 -25.33 7.66 -13.00
C GLU A 168 -25.87 7.17 -14.35
N LYS A 169 -25.34 6.06 -14.88
CA LYS A 169 -25.83 5.43 -16.10
C LYS A 169 -27.29 4.96 -15.96
N TYR A 170 -27.63 4.30 -14.85
CA TYR A 170 -29.01 3.81 -14.65
C TYR A 170 -29.98 4.94 -14.27
N ASP A 171 -29.53 5.97 -13.55
CA ASP A 171 -30.32 7.16 -13.24
C ASP A 171 -30.73 7.95 -14.49
N THR A 172 -29.77 8.19 -15.38
CA THR A 172 -30.03 8.83 -16.67
C THR A 172 -30.94 7.99 -17.56
N ALA A 173 -30.72 6.68 -17.62
CA ALA A 173 -31.57 5.76 -18.38
C ALA A 173 -32.99 5.66 -17.81
N PHE A 174 -33.14 5.60 -16.48
CA PHE A 174 -34.42 5.58 -15.79
C PHE A 174 -35.22 6.86 -16.04
N THR A 175 -34.58 8.03 -15.92
CA THR A 175 -35.22 9.32 -16.18
C THR A 175 -35.67 9.43 -17.64
N ALA A 176 -34.81 9.04 -18.59
CA ALA A 176 -35.16 9.02 -20.01
C ALA A 176 -36.28 8.02 -20.33
N ALA A 177 -36.26 6.83 -19.73
CA ALA A 177 -37.30 5.83 -19.91
C ALA A 177 -38.64 6.26 -19.30
N GLY A 178 -38.63 6.89 -18.12
CA GLY A 178 -39.83 7.41 -17.47
C GLY A 178 -40.49 8.51 -18.30
N THR A 179 -39.72 9.50 -18.78
CA THR A 179 -40.25 10.56 -19.66
C THR A 179 -40.79 10.01 -20.97
N ALA A 180 -40.11 9.03 -21.58
CA ALA A 180 -40.59 8.35 -22.78
C ALA A 180 -41.87 7.54 -22.51
N HIS A 181 -41.94 6.86 -21.37
CA HIS A 181 -43.12 6.11 -20.93
C HIS A 181 -44.33 7.02 -20.74
N ASP A 182 -44.17 8.12 -20.00
CA ASP A 182 -45.26 9.07 -19.74
C ASP A 182 -45.79 9.69 -21.04
N THR A 183 -44.88 10.05 -21.95
CA THR A 183 -45.24 10.59 -23.26
C THR A 183 -46.02 9.55 -24.07
N MET A 184 -45.50 8.33 -24.16
CA MET A 184 -46.13 7.25 -24.91
C MET A 184 -47.45 6.81 -24.27
N ALA A 185 -47.57 6.80 -22.94
CA ALA A 185 -48.79 6.46 -22.23
C ALA A 185 -49.88 7.50 -22.50
N ARG A 186 -49.54 8.79 -22.51
CA ARG A 186 -50.46 9.88 -22.87
C ARG A 186 -50.92 9.75 -24.32
N GLU A 187 -49.99 9.61 -25.26
CA GLU A 187 -50.30 9.47 -26.70
C GLU A 187 -51.13 8.22 -26.98
N SER A 188 -50.77 7.09 -26.35
CA SER A 188 -51.52 5.84 -26.47
C SER A 188 -52.92 5.94 -25.86
N ALA A 189 -53.10 6.66 -24.77
CA ALA A 189 -54.42 6.88 -24.16
C ALA A 189 -55.33 7.74 -25.07
N GLU A 190 -54.78 8.82 -25.65
CA GLU A 190 -55.48 9.65 -26.63
C GLU A 190 -55.87 8.85 -27.88
N GLU A 191 -54.95 8.01 -28.38
CA GLU A 191 -55.19 7.16 -29.55
C GLU A 191 -56.21 6.04 -29.26
N LEU A 192 -56.12 5.38 -28.10
CA LEU A 192 -57.09 4.36 -27.67
C LEU A 192 -58.49 4.94 -27.55
N ALA A 193 -58.65 6.15 -27.01
CA ALA A 193 -59.95 6.82 -26.92
C ALA A 193 -60.53 7.12 -28.31
N ALA A 194 -59.69 7.56 -29.25
CA ALA A 194 -60.10 7.80 -30.63
C ALA A 194 -60.49 6.51 -31.36
N LEU A 195 -59.70 5.44 -31.22
CA LEU A 195 -59.97 4.12 -31.78
C LEU A 195 -61.25 3.50 -31.21
N GLN A 196 -61.51 3.68 -29.91
CA GLN A 196 -62.76 3.24 -29.28
C GLN A 196 -63.96 3.97 -29.89
N GLY A 197 -63.84 5.28 -30.16
CA GLY A 197 -64.87 6.06 -30.83
C GLY A 197 -65.15 5.58 -32.26
N GLU A 198 -64.09 5.25 -33.02
CA GLU A 198 -64.23 4.63 -34.35
C GLU A 198 -64.89 3.26 -34.28
N PHE A 199 -64.48 2.43 -33.32
CA PHE A 199 -65.03 1.10 -33.14
C PHE A 199 -66.54 1.12 -32.88
N GLU A 200 -67.00 2.01 -32.00
CA GLU A 200 -68.43 2.18 -31.72
C GLU A 200 -69.19 2.80 -32.91
N LEU A 201 -68.59 3.76 -33.63
CA LEU A 201 -69.22 4.31 -34.84
C LEU A 201 -69.36 3.28 -35.95
N ILE A 202 -68.37 2.41 -36.14
CA ILE A 202 -68.43 1.32 -37.14
C ILE A 202 -69.52 0.32 -36.76
N LYS A 203 -69.65 -0.06 -35.47
CA LYS A 203 -70.78 -0.89 -35.02
C LYS A 203 -72.12 -0.23 -35.30
N ASP A 204 -72.24 1.06 -35.03
CA ASP A 204 -73.45 1.83 -35.29
C ASP A 204 -73.79 1.90 -36.79
N ILE A 205 -72.79 2.04 -37.66
CA ILE A 205 -72.96 1.97 -39.11
C ILE A 205 -73.41 0.56 -39.52
N MET A 206 -72.80 -0.50 -38.98
CA MET A 206 -73.19 -1.89 -39.23
C MET A 206 -74.63 -2.19 -38.77
N ARG A 207 -75.09 -1.63 -37.64
CA ARG A 207 -76.49 -1.69 -37.20
C ARG A 207 -77.43 -0.95 -38.16
N THR A 208 -77.04 0.24 -38.59
CA THR A 208 -77.84 1.08 -39.50
C THR A 208 -78.00 0.44 -40.89
N ILE A 209 -77.02 -0.35 -41.34
CA ILE A 209 -77.05 -1.10 -42.62
C ILE A 209 -77.81 -2.45 -42.46
N GLY A 210 -78.18 -2.84 -41.23
CA GLY A 210 -78.88 -4.11 -40.97
C GLY A 210 -77.97 -5.33 -40.94
N VAL A 211 -76.66 -5.13 -40.81
CA VAL A 211 -75.62 -6.19 -40.78
C VAL A 211 -75.46 -6.79 -39.37
N LEU A 212 -75.72 -6.00 -38.33
CA LEU A 212 -75.87 -6.46 -36.94
C LEU A 212 -77.37 -6.58 -36.65
N GLN A 213 -77.99 -7.73 -36.96
CA GLN A 213 -79.36 -8.03 -36.51
C GLN A 213 -79.30 -8.57 -35.07
N ASP A 214 -79.78 -7.81 -34.09
CA ASP A 214 -79.93 -8.24 -32.68
C ASP A 214 -81.18 -9.13 -32.48
N ASN A 215 -81.90 -9.47 -33.56
CA ASN A 215 -83.17 -10.16 -33.50
C ASN A 215 -83.22 -11.15 -34.68
N ALA A 216 -83.39 -12.43 -34.36
CA ALA A 216 -83.53 -13.51 -35.31
C ALA A 216 -84.85 -13.40 -36.10
N THR A 217 -84.89 -12.55 -37.12
CA THR A 217 -85.90 -12.62 -38.18
C THR A 217 -85.28 -12.16 -39.50
N SER A 218 -84.91 -13.14 -40.31
CA SER A 218 -84.54 -12.95 -41.71
C SER A 218 -85.72 -12.36 -42.48
N ALA A 219 -85.60 -11.11 -42.91
CA ALA A 219 -86.44 -10.56 -43.97
C ALA A 219 -85.53 -10.10 -45.11
N ALA A 220 -85.95 -10.51 -46.29
CA ALA A 220 -85.34 -10.41 -47.60
C ALA A 220 -84.60 -9.09 -47.90
N ALA A 221 -83.65 -9.21 -48.83
CA ALA A 221 -83.02 -8.13 -49.59
C ALA A 221 -84.05 -7.32 -50.39
N GLU A 222 -84.89 -6.55 -49.69
CA GLU A 222 -85.62 -5.44 -50.27
C GLU A 222 -84.72 -4.20 -50.24
N ALA A 223 -84.77 -3.42 -51.32
CA ALA A 223 -83.87 -2.30 -51.59
C ALA A 223 -83.62 -1.47 -50.33
N PHE A 224 -82.41 -1.61 -49.77
CA PHE A 224 -81.96 -0.82 -48.65
C PHE A 224 -81.98 0.65 -49.05
N VAL A 225 -82.97 1.40 -48.58
CA VAL A 225 -83.01 2.85 -48.72
C VAL A 225 -82.15 3.41 -47.57
N PRO A 226 -80.95 3.94 -47.86
CA PRO A 226 -80.08 4.48 -46.83
C PRO A 226 -80.78 5.63 -46.11
N PRO A 227 -80.90 5.60 -44.78
CA PRO A 227 -81.36 6.78 -44.06
C PRO A 227 -80.36 7.93 -44.29
N PRO A 228 -80.81 9.20 -44.37
CA PRO A 228 -79.94 10.35 -44.58
C PRO A 228 -78.84 10.47 -43.52
N THR A 229 -79.06 9.86 -42.35
CA THR A 229 -78.10 9.77 -41.24
C THR A 229 -76.88 8.89 -41.54
N LEU A 230 -76.97 7.91 -42.47
CA LEU A 230 -75.87 6.99 -42.79
C LEU A 230 -74.69 7.72 -43.44
N LYS A 231 -74.98 8.65 -44.36
CA LYS A 231 -73.96 9.44 -45.05
C LYS A 231 -73.18 10.31 -44.05
N ALA A 232 -73.89 10.95 -43.12
CA ALA A 232 -73.28 11.73 -42.05
C ALA A 232 -72.39 10.88 -41.12
N LYS A 233 -72.82 9.65 -40.77
CA LYS A 233 -72.01 8.72 -39.96
C LYS A 233 -70.74 8.27 -40.70
N ILE A 234 -70.81 8.05 -42.02
CA ILE A 234 -69.64 7.64 -42.82
C ILE A 234 -68.65 8.78 -43.01
N ASP A 235 -69.14 10.02 -43.20
CA ASP A 235 -68.26 11.18 -43.25
C ASP A 235 -67.62 11.48 -41.88
N ALA A 236 -68.36 11.25 -40.77
CA ALA A 236 -67.79 11.28 -39.42
C ALA A 236 -66.71 10.20 -39.23
N LEU A 237 -66.93 8.98 -39.76
CA LEU A 237 -65.93 7.91 -39.72
C LEU A 237 -64.68 8.26 -40.52
N ARG A 238 -64.83 8.87 -41.71
CA ARG A 238 -63.70 9.37 -42.50
C ARG A 238 -62.88 10.41 -41.74
N HIS A 239 -63.53 11.35 -41.06
CA HIS A 239 -62.85 12.35 -40.25
C HIS A 239 -62.09 11.74 -39.07
N MET A 240 -62.65 10.74 -38.38
CA MET A 240 -61.94 10.08 -37.27
C MET A 240 -60.78 9.21 -37.76
N ALA A 241 -60.99 8.43 -38.81
CA ALA A 241 -59.95 7.57 -39.39
C ALA A 241 -58.76 8.36 -39.96
N LEU A 242 -58.98 9.60 -40.42
CA LEU A 242 -57.89 10.53 -40.79
C LEU A 242 -57.05 10.95 -39.57
N LYS A 243 -57.68 11.06 -38.39
CA LYS A 243 -57.02 11.46 -37.14
C LYS A 243 -56.19 10.31 -36.55
N THR A 244 -56.70 9.09 -36.57
CA THR A 244 -56.01 7.88 -36.09
C THR A 244 -55.12 7.22 -37.14
N LYS A 245 -55.25 7.61 -38.42
CA LYS A 245 -54.55 7.02 -39.57
C LYS A 245 -54.86 5.52 -39.76
N THR A 246 -56.06 5.07 -39.39
CA THR A 246 -56.55 3.70 -39.60
C THR A 246 -57.38 3.59 -40.88
N GLY A 247 -57.38 2.41 -41.51
CA GLY A 247 -58.42 2.03 -42.47
C GLY A 247 -58.57 2.87 -43.74
N GLY A 248 -57.62 3.74 -44.12
CA GLY A 248 -57.77 4.67 -45.24
C GLY A 248 -58.13 4.03 -46.60
N SER A 249 -57.50 2.89 -46.93
CA SER A 249 -57.84 2.11 -48.13
C SER A 249 -59.20 1.43 -48.04
N MET A 250 -59.55 0.91 -46.85
CA MET A 250 -60.85 0.30 -46.57
C MET A 250 -61.99 1.34 -46.61
N LEU A 251 -61.74 2.58 -46.18
CA LEU A 251 -62.67 3.71 -46.25
C LEU A 251 -62.89 4.23 -47.67
N ALA A 252 -61.85 4.19 -48.51
CA ALA A 252 -61.97 4.47 -49.93
C ALA A 252 -62.84 3.40 -50.62
N ALA A 253 -62.61 2.13 -50.32
CA ALA A 253 -63.41 1.00 -50.80
C ALA A 253 -64.87 1.06 -50.29
N LEU A 254 -65.07 1.45 -49.03
CA LEU A 254 -66.40 1.68 -48.45
C LEU A 254 -67.15 2.78 -49.21
N GLY A 255 -66.47 3.88 -49.56
CA GLY A 255 -67.05 5.00 -50.30
C GLY A 255 -67.50 4.67 -51.72
N THR A 256 -66.71 3.89 -52.45
CA THR A 256 -67.04 3.46 -53.82
C THR A 256 -68.17 2.43 -53.83
N LYS A 257 -68.15 1.47 -52.88
CA LYS A 257 -69.19 0.44 -52.76
C LYS A 257 -70.52 1.00 -52.24
N LEU A 258 -70.50 2.02 -51.36
CA LEU A 258 -71.72 2.73 -50.97
C LEU A 258 -72.32 3.58 -52.08
N ALA A 259 -71.52 4.15 -52.99
CA ALA A 259 -72.03 4.93 -54.11
C ALA A 259 -72.82 4.07 -55.11
N GLY A 260 -72.57 2.76 -55.14
CA GLY A 260 -73.28 1.79 -56.00
C GLY A 260 -74.49 1.12 -55.36
N PHE A 261 -74.62 1.09 -54.02
CA PHE A 261 -75.67 0.38 -53.26
C PHE A 261 -76.00 -1.06 -53.72
N THR A 262 -75.12 -1.74 -54.47
CA THR A 262 -75.44 -3.01 -55.13
C THR A 262 -75.21 -4.24 -54.26
N GLU A 263 -74.35 -4.20 -53.22
CA GLU A 263 -73.98 -5.40 -52.44
C GLU A 263 -73.74 -5.11 -50.93
N ALA A 264 -74.79 -5.27 -50.11
CA ALA A 264 -74.72 -5.09 -48.65
C ALA A 264 -73.70 -6.03 -47.96
N ASN A 265 -73.44 -7.21 -48.55
CA ASN A 265 -72.49 -8.21 -48.01
C ASN A 265 -71.02 -7.79 -48.11
N GLU A 266 -70.64 -7.08 -49.18
CA GLU A 266 -69.27 -6.58 -49.33
C GLU A 266 -68.97 -5.44 -48.35
N VAL A 267 -69.94 -4.53 -48.16
CA VAL A 267 -69.87 -3.44 -47.17
C VAL A 267 -69.75 -3.99 -45.75
N ALA A 268 -70.52 -5.03 -45.42
CA ALA A 268 -70.41 -5.75 -44.16
C ALA A 268 -69.03 -6.36 -43.91
N THR A 269 -68.41 -6.92 -44.95
CA THR A 269 -67.09 -7.55 -44.87
C THR A 269 -65.99 -6.51 -44.63
N ILE A 270 -66.04 -5.38 -45.34
CA ILE A 270 -65.10 -4.26 -45.15
C ILE A 270 -65.20 -3.70 -43.73
N LEU A 271 -66.41 -3.48 -43.22
CA LEU A 271 -66.61 -2.96 -41.85
C LEU A 271 -66.12 -3.95 -40.77
N LYS A 272 -66.32 -5.27 -40.96
CA LYS A 272 -65.75 -6.30 -40.07
C LYS A 272 -64.23 -6.31 -40.08
N GLN A 273 -63.62 -6.17 -41.25
CA GLN A 273 -62.17 -6.10 -41.39
C GLN A 273 -61.59 -4.84 -40.73
N MET A 274 -62.28 -3.69 -40.86
CA MET A 274 -61.92 -2.46 -40.14
C MET A 274 -62.02 -2.61 -38.62
N LEU A 275 -63.05 -3.30 -38.09
CA LEU A 275 -63.16 -3.58 -36.65
C LEU A 275 -62.01 -4.46 -36.16
N GLN A 276 -61.61 -5.47 -36.94
CA GLN A 276 -60.47 -6.32 -36.59
C GLN A 276 -59.15 -5.53 -36.57
N ASP A 277 -58.90 -4.70 -37.59
CA ASP A 277 -57.70 -3.84 -37.67
C ASP A 277 -57.61 -2.88 -36.46
N ILE A 278 -58.71 -2.21 -36.12
CA ILE A 278 -58.79 -1.33 -34.95
C ILE A 278 -58.53 -2.12 -33.65
N SER A 279 -59.15 -3.31 -33.50
CA SER A 279 -58.97 -4.13 -32.29
C SER A 279 -57.52 -4.59 -32.09
N GLU A 280 -56.83 -4.94 -33.19
CA GLU A 280 -55.45 -5.36 -33.17
C GLU A 280 -54.52 -4.18 -32.84
N ARG A 281 -54.78 -3.00 -33.41
CA ARG A 281 -54.04 -1.77 -33.06
C ARG A 281 -54.20 -1.40 -31.59
N MET A 282 -55.41 -1.47 -31.04
CA MET A 282 -55.66 -1.25 -29.61
C MET A 282 -54.88 -2.25 -28.74
N ARG A 283 -54.79 -3.52 -29.16
CA ARG A 283 -54.00 -4.55 -28.47
C ARG A 283 -52.52 -4.22 -28.49
N VAL A 284 -51.99 -3.79 -29.63
CA VAL A 284 -50.57 -3.39 -29.79
C VAL A 284 -50.25 -2.19 -28.89
N LEU A 285 -51.08 -1.14 -28.88
CA LEU A 285 -50.87 0.04 -28.03
C LEU A 285 -50.81 -0.32 -26.54
N ARG A 286 -51.75 -1.16 -26.07
CA ARG A 286 -51.72 -1.65 -24.68
C ARG A 286 -50.46 -2.48 -24.39
N GLY A 287 -50.04 -3.31 -25.34
CA GLY A 287 -48.82 -4.11 -25.22
C GLY A 287 -47.56 -3.24 -25.13
N MET A 288 -47.46 -2.19 -25.96
CA MET A 288 -46.36 -1.23 -25.92
C MET A 288 -46.31 -0.49 -24.59
N ALA A 289 -47.45 0.01 -24.10
CA ALA A 289 -47.56 0.63 -22.79
C ALA A 289 -47.06 -0.27 -21.66
N ALA A 290 -47.49 -1.53 -21.63
CA ALA A 290 -47.06 -2.51 -20.63
C ALA A 290 -45.55 -2.80 -20.71
N GLN A 291 -44.98 -2.97 -21.91
CA GLN A 291 -43.55 -3.22 -22.09
C GLN A 291 -42.69 -2.03 -21.67
N SER A 292 -43.12 -0.82 -21.99
CA SER A 292 -42.44 0.40 -21.57
C SER A 292 -42.47 0.55 -20.05
N GLY A 293 -43.60 0.28 -19.39
CA GLY A 293 -43.69 0.27 -17.92
C GLY A 293 -42.73 -0.76 -17.30
N ALA A 294 -42.72 -1.99 -17.81
CA ALA A 294 -41.79 -3.02 -17.34
C ALA A 294 -40.30 -2.62 -17.53
N THR A 295 -39.98 -1.86 -18.57
CA THR A 295 -38.62 -1.35 -18.80
C THR A 295 -38.25 -0.30 -17.74
N VAL A 296 -39.18 0.60 -17.40
CA VAL A 296 -39.00 1.59 -16.32
C VAL A 296 -38.79 0.88 -14.98
N ASP A 297 -39.61 -0.12 -14.65
CA ASP A 297 -39.49 -0.89 -13.41
C ASP A 297 -38.13 -1.60 -13.31
N THR A 298 -37.70 -2.26 -14.39
CA THR A 298 -36.40 -2.94 -14.44
C THR A 298 -35.22 -1.97 -14.24
N LEU A 299 -35.31 -0.78 -14.84
CA LEU A 299 -34.30 0.27 -14.66
C LEU A 299 -34.31 0.82 -13.23
N HIS A 300 -35.49 0.95 -12.61
CA HIS A 300 -35.62 1.38 -11.22
C HIS A 300 -34.99 0.37 -10.24
N GLU A 301 -35.24 -0.93 -10.44
CA GLU A 301 -34.60 -1.98 -9.65
C GLU A 301 -33.07 -1.93 -9.76
N LYS A 302 -32.55 -1.71 -10.97
CA LYS A 302 -31.10 -1.55 -11.18
C LYS A 302 -30.55 -0.29 -10.52
N LEU A 303 -31.30 0.81 -10.56
CA LEU A 303 -30.92 2.05 -9.89
C LEU A 303 -30.79 1.82 -8.38
N ILE A 304 -31.77 1.17 -7.75
CA ILE A 304 -31.72 0.83 -6.32
C ILE A 304 -30.53 -0.09 -6.02
N GLU A 305 -30.31 -1.13 -6.83
CA GLU A 305 -29.17 -2.05 -6.67
C GLU A 305 -27.84 -1.30 -6.66
N TRP A 306 -27.64 -0.40 -7.63
CA TRP A 306 -26.41 0.39 -7.72
C TRP A 306 -26.32 1.49 -6.67
N GLN A 307 -27.44 2.02 -6.20
CA GLN A 307 -27.46 2.96 -5.07
C GLN A 307 -26.97 2.28 -3.79
N THR A 308 -27.43 1.07 -3.49
CA THR A 308 -26.94 0.30 -2.34
C THR A 308 -25.45 -0.01 -2.48
N LYS A 309 -25.03 -0.52 -3.64
CA LYS A 309 -23.61 -0.81 -3.91
C LYS A 309 -22.72 0.43 -3.81
N LEU A 310 -23.21 1.60 -4.24
CA LEU A 310 -22.48 2.86 -4.14
C LEU A 310 -22.22 3.23 -2.69
N VAL A 311 -23.22 3.10 -1.81
CA VAL A 311 -23.05 3.35 -0.37
C VAL A 311 -22.04 2.35 0.21
N ASP A 312 -22.23 1.06 -0.02
CA ASP A 312 -21.36 0.01 0.53
C ASP A 312 -19.89 0.19 0.09
N LEU A 313 -19.66 0.52 -1.19
CA LEU A 313 -18.32 0.73 -1.74
C LEU A 313 -17.72 2.08 -1.32
N SER A 314 -18.53 3.11 -1.10
CA SER A 314 -18.07 4.37 -0.53
C SER A 314 -17.63 4.19 0.92
N ASP A 315 -18.39 3.45 1.73
CA ASP A 315 -18.03 3.11 3.11
C ASP A 315 -16.75 2.24 3.14
N ALA A 316 -16.63 1.27 2.22
CA ALA A 316 -15.42 0.46 2.09
C ALA A 316 -14.20 1.31 1.72
N LYS A 317 -14.35 2.28 0.83
CA LYS A 317 -13.30 3.25 0.47
C LYS A 317 -12.88 4.09 1.68
N ASP A 318 -13.83 4.64 2.43
CA ASP A 318 -13.51 5.45 3.62
C ASP A 318 -12.82 4.62 4.70
N LYS A 319 -13.26 3.37 4.89
CA LYS A 319 -12.61 2.41 5.79
C LYS A 319 -11.19 2.06 5.34
N ALA A 320 -10.98 1.82 4.04
CA ALA A 320 -9.66 1.53 3.49
C ALA A 320 -8.70 2.72 3.65
N ARG A 321 -9.19 3.94 3.41
CA ARG A 321 -8.44 5.18 3.63
C ARG A 321 -8.06 5.38 5.09
N ALA A 322 -8.99 5.13 6.03
CA ALA A 322 -8.70 5.20 7.45
C ALA A 322 -7.63 4.17 7.86
N ALA A 323 -7.69 2.95 7.30
CA ALA A 323 -6.69 1.92 7.55
C ALA A 323 -5.31 2.29 6.99
N ALA A 324 -5.24 2.86 5.77
CA ALA A 324 -3.99 3.33 5.18
C ALA A 324 -3.36 4.47 5.99
N GLN A 325 -4.17 5.41 6.49
CA GLN A 325 -3.69 6.48 7.39
C GLN A 325 -3.17 5.92 8.72
N ALA A 326 -3.86 4.93 9.31
CA ALA A 326 -3.41 4.28 10.53
C ALA A 326 -2.06 3.55 10.32
N ALA A 327 -1.93 2.79 9.23
CA ALA A 327 -0.69 2.11 8.87
C ALA A 327 0.45 3.10 8.60
N ASP A 328 0.18 4.24 7.96
CA ASP A 328 1.19 5.29 7.75
C ASP A 328 1.68 5.88 9.08
N LEU A 329 0.77 6.18 10.01
CA LEU A 329 1.12 6.70 11.33
C LEU A 329 1.99 5.72 12.12
N GLU A 330 1.64 4.43 12.12
CA GLU A 330 2.43 3.38 12.76
C GLU A 330 3.82 3.27 12.12
N ARG A 331 3.89 3.25 10.79
CA ARG A 331 5.15 3.24 10.04
C ARG A 331 6.01 4.45 10.40
N GLN A 332 5.44 5.65 10.48
CA GLN A 332 6.19 6.86 10.82
C GLN A 332 6.71 6.83 12.26
N ALA A 333 5.92 6.31 13.21
CA ALA A 333 6.36 6.10 14.58
C ALA A 333 7.56 5.13 14.64
N LEU A 334 7.45 3.98 13.95
CA LEU A 334 8.53 2.99 13.87
C LEU A 334 9.76 3.51 13.12
N ALA A 335 9.58 4.37 12.12
CA ALA A 335 10.69 5.04 11.43
C ALA A 335 11.48 5.94 12.39
N GLY A 336 10.78 6.63 13.30
CA GLY A 336 11.39 7.39 14.39
C GLY A 336 12.22 6.51 15.33
N THR A 337 11.62 5.42 15.83
CA THR A 337 12.30 4.45 16.70
C THR A 337 13.53 3.84 16.03
N LYS A 338 13.41 3.41 14.78
CA LYS A 338 14.52 2.89 13.97
C LYS A 338 15.65 3.91 13.85
N LYS A 339 15.34 5.18 13.61
CA LYS A 339 16.35 6.25 13.48
C LYS A 339 17.12 6.46 14.77
N VAL A 340 16.43 6.45 15.92
CA VAL A 340 17.05 6.56 17.24
C VAL A 340 17.92 5.33 17.53
N ALA A 341 17.38 4.12 17.34
CA ALA A 341 18.12 2.88 17.54
C ALA A 341 19.37 2.79 16.66
N HIS A 342 19.28 3.20 15.39
CA HIS A 342 20.42 3.27 14.48
C HIS A 342 21.50 4.24 14.96
N ALA A 343 21.11 5.44 15.41
CA ALA A 343 22.05 6.42 15.93
C ALA A 343 22.75 5.90 17.20
N THR A 344 22.01 5.26 18.11
CA THR A 344 22.57 4.61 19.29
C THR A 344 23.53 3.49 18.91
N ALA A 345 23.14 2.59 18.01
CA ALA A 345 24.00 1.50 17.55
C ALA A 345 25.28 2.01 16.88
N LEU A 346 25.21 3.05 16.06
CA LEU A 346 26.40 3.65 15.45
C LEU A 346 27.35 4.25 16.51
N ASN A 347 26.81 4.98 17.49
CA ASN A 347 27.59 5.56 18.58
C ASN A 347 28.23 4.48 19.45
N GLU A 348 27.47 3.48 19.88
CA GLU A 348 27.94 2.35 20.68
C GLU A 348 28.97 1.52 19.92
N HIS A 349 28.75 1.22 18.64
CA HIS A 349 29.72 0.52 17.82
C HIS A 349 31.05 1.29 17.71
N SER A 350 30.97 2.62 17.55
CA SER A 350 32.16 3.47 17.52
C SER A 350 32.92 3.47 18.85
N ALA A 351 32.20 3.53 19.98
CA ALA A 351 32.77 3.47 21.32
C ALA A 351 33.36 2.09 21.61
N TYR A 352 32.64 1.02 21.28
CA TYR A 352 33.07 -0.37 21.39
C TYR A 352 34.37 -0.61 20.64
N LYS A 353 34.48 -0.15 19.38
CA LYS A 353 35.70 -0.30 18.57
C LYS A 353 36.92 0.37 19.21
N LEU A 354 36.73 1.52 19.84
CA LEU A 354 37.77 2.26 20.54
C LEU A 354 38.20 1.56 21.84
N THR A 355 37.26 0.94 22.57
CA THR A 355 37.51 0.35 23.89
C THR A 355 37.99 -1.09 23.81
N ILE A 356 37.44 -1.92 22.91
CA ILE A 356 37.74 -3.36 22.81
C ILE A 356 39.19 -3.64 22.37
N THR A 357 39.72 -2.81 21.46
CA THR A 357 41.04 -3.03 20.86
C THR A 357 42.17 -2.97 21.91
N PRO A 358 42.21 -1.99 22.84
CA PRO A 358 43.12 -2.01 23.98
C PRO A 358 42.99 -3.25 24.88
N TYR A 359 41.77 -3.69 25.23
CA TYR A 359 41.57 -4.86 26.10
C TYR A 359 42.19 -6.12 25.49
N LEU A 360 41.95 -6.38 24.20
CA LEU A 360 42.52 -7.53 23.50
C LEU A 360 44.07 -7.49 23.51
N LYS A 361 44.65 -6.32 23.22
CA LYS A 361 46.12 -6.13 23.27
C LYS A 361 46.69 -6.40 24.65
N GLU A 362 46.04 -5.91 25.71
CA GLU A 362 46.50 -6.12 27.08
C GLU A 362 46.44 -7.57 27.50
N ILE A 363 45.33 -8.24 27.20
CA ILE A 363 45.15 -9.68 27.45
C ILE A 363 46.28 -10.47 26.78
N ASP A 364 46.55 -10.22 25.49
CA ASP A 364 47.62 -10.88 24.73
C ASP A 364 49.01 -10.63 25.33
N VAL A 365 49.31 -9.38 25.68
CA VAL A 365 50.59 -9.01 26.30
C VAL A 365 50.77 -9.74 27.63
N ILE A 366 49.77 -9.75 28.50
CA ILE A 366 49.85 -10.41 29.80
C ILE A 366 50.04 -11.92 29.62
N GLN A 367 49.31 -12.55 28.70
CA GLN A 367 49.49 -13.97 28.37
C GLN A 367 50.90 -14.27 27.86
N LEU A 368 51.46 -13.40 27.00
CA LEU A 368 52.84 -13.54 26.51
C LEU A 368 53.87 -13.41 27.64
N VAL A 369 53.68 -12.47 28.57
CA VAL A 369 54.55 -12.29 29.74
C VAL A 369 54.51 -13.53 30.64
N LYS A 370 53.31 -14.04 30.94
CA LYS A 370 53.13 -15.28 31.71
C LYS A 370 53.86 -16.45 31.06
N ARG A 371 53.75 -16.61 29.73
CA ARG A 371 54.46 -17.67 28.98
C ARG A 371 55.97 -17.53 29.12
N LYS A 372 56.52 -16.33 28.88
CA LYS A 372 57.97 -16.07 29.01
C LYS A 372 58.50 -16.28 30.42
N ILE A 373 57.76 -15.90 31.46
CA ILE A 373 58.14 -16.17 32.87
C ILE A 373 58.13 -17.68 33.14
N THR A 374 57.14 -18.39 32.61
CA THR A 374 57.04 -19.85 32.77
C THR A 374 58.19 -20.56 32.07
N ASP A 375 58.47 -20.22 30.82
CA ASP A 375 59.54 -20.83 30.00
C ASP A 375 60.96 -20.53 30.55
N ARG A 376 61.15 -19.39 31.21
CA ARG A 376 62.43 -19.01 31.84
C ARG A 376 62.68 -19.65 33.20
N CYS A 377 61.61 -20.10 33.87
CA CYS A 377 61.63 -20.68 35.20
C CYS A 377 61.07 -22.12 35.20
N ALA A 378 61.13 -22.79 34.05
CA ALA A 378 61.02 -24.23 33.86
C ALA A 378 62.44 -24.77 33.66
#